data_AF-A0A531L4G0-F1
#
_entry.id   AF-A0A531L4G0-F1
#
_cell.length_a   1.000
_cell.length_b   1.000
_cell.length_c   1.000
_cell.angle_alpha   90.00
_cell.angle_beta   90.00
_cell.angle_gamma   90.00
#
_symmetry.space_group_name_H-M   'P 1'
#
loop_
_entity.id
_entity.type
_entity.pdbx_description
1 polymer ?
#
loop_
_entity_poly.entity_id
_entity_poly.type
_entity_poly.pdbx_seq_one_letter_code
_entity_poly.pdbx_strand_id
1 'polypeptide(L)' 'RTEPLTVPPLDPRDRIGGHLGIIQDFVRAIETGSEPETRGADNIKSLAMVFAAIESAETGRRVAIAQEG' A
#
# COMPACT_ATOMS: atom_id res chain seq x y z
N ARG A 1 17.36 -27.56 18.44
CA ARG A 1 16.56 -28.50 17.63
C ARG A 1 15.29 -27.77 17.23
N THR A 2 14.93 -27.73 15.96
CA THR A 2 13.68 -27.09 15.50
C THR A 2 12.59 -28.15 15.38
N GLU A 3 11.36 -27.79 15.72
CA GLU A 3 10.17 -28.62 15.54
C GLU A 3 9.13 -27.85 14.72
N PRO A 4 8.40 -28.51 13.81
CA PRO A 4 7.39 -27.84 13.00
C PRO A 4 6.24 -27.34 13.89
N LEU A 5 5.89 -26.06 13.75
CA LEU A 5 4.72 -25.47 14.38
C LEU A 5 3.58 -25.37 13.36
N THR A 6 2.40 -25.85 13.72
CA THR A 6 1.19 -25.64 12.93
C THR A 6 0.79 -24.17 12.99
N VAL A 7 0.72 -23.51 11.83
CA VAL A 7 0.19 -22.14 11.74
C VAL A 7 -1.33 -22.21 11.91
N PRO A 8 -1.92 -21.45 12.86
CA PRO A 8 -3.37 -21.42 13.01
C PRO A 8 -4.05 -20.86 11.75
N PRO A 9 -5.27 -21.31 11.43
CA PRO A 9 -6.01 -20.77 10.31
C PRO A 9 -6.32 -19.29 10.54
N LEU A 10 -6.27 -18.51 9.46
CA LEU A 10 -6.60 -17.09 9.47
C LEU A 10 -8.11 -16.89 9.58
N ASP A 11 -8.54 -15.85 10.30
CA ASP A 11 -9.93 -15.46 10.37
C ASP A 11 -10.29 -14.66 9.10
N PRO A 12 -11.42 -14.90 8.42
CA PRO A 12 -11.85 -14.08 7.29
C PRO A 12 -11.87 -12.57 7.58
N ARG A 13 -12.07 -12.17 8.85
CA ARG A 13 -12.02 -10.78 9.30
C ARG A 13 -10.62 -10.17 9.23
N ASP A 14 -9.56 -10.99 9.27
CA ASP A 14 -8.16 -10.53 9.15
C ASP A 14 -7.88 -9.89 7.78
N ARG A 15 -8.76 -10.13 6.79
CA ARG A 15 -8.74 -9.43 5.50
C ARG A 15 -8.83 -7.91 5.68
N ILE A 16 -9.51 -7.41 6.71
CA ILE A 16 -9.79 -5.99 6.93
C ILE A 16 -8.96 -5.49 8.11
N GLY A 17 -8.34 -4.32 7.97
CA GLY A 17 -7.61 -3.65 9.06
C GLY A 17 -6.20 -4.17 9.33
N GLY A 18 -5.78 -5.26 8.67
CA GLY A 18 -4.42 -5.81 8.72
C GLY A 18 -3.80 -5.99 7.33
N HIS A 19 -2.66 -6.67 7.27
CA HIS A 19 -1.92 -6.89 6.01
C HIS A 19 -2.40 -8.12 5.22
N LEU A 20 -3.20 -9.01 5.81
CA LEU A 20 -3.59 -10.25 5.13
C LEU A 20 -4.31 -9.96 3.81
N GLY A 21 -5.28 -9.05 3.82
CA GLY A 21 -6.07 -8.71 2.64
C GLY A 21 -5.21 -8.21 1.48
N ILE A 22 -4.33 -7.24 1.75
CA ILE A 22 -3.46 -6.67 0.71
C ILE A 22 -2.45 -7.69 0.16
N ILE A 23 -1.95 -8.62 0.99
CA ILE A 23 -0.99 -9.64 0.54
C ILE A 23 -1.72 -10.69 -0.31
N GLN A 24 -2.89 -11.15 0.11
CA GLN A 24 -3.70 -12.09 -0.66
C GLN A 24 -4.12 -11.49 -2.00
N ASP A 25 -4.51 -10.21 -2.00
CA ASP A 25 -4.87 -9.50 -3.22
C ASP A 25 -3.68 -9.38 -4.19
N PHE A 26 -2.51 -9.00 -3.67
CA PHE A 26 -1.28 -8.92 -4.45
C PHE A 26 -0.89 -10.27 -5.09
N VAL A 27 -0.92 -11.36 -4.32
CA VAL A 27 -0.60 -12.71 -4.84
C VAL A 27 -1.60 -13.10 -5.93
N ARG A 28 -2.90 -12.90 -5.70
CA ARG A 28 -3.95 -13.17 -6.69
C ARG A 28 -3.76 -12.36 -7.98
N ALA A 29 -3.36 -11.10 -7.88
CA ALA A 29 -3.08 -10.24 -9.03
C ALA A 29 -1.92 -10.79 -9.88
N ILE A 30 -0.87 -11.30 -9.24
CA ILE A 30 0.24 -11.96 -9.95
C ILE A 30 -0.23 -13.24 -10.65
N GLU A 31 -0.97 -14.09 -9.95
CA GLU A 31 -1.40 -15.39 -10.48
C GLU A 31 -2.37 -15.26 -11.66
N THR A 32 -3.23 -14.25 -11.64
CA THR A 32 -4.29 -14.06 -12.65
C THR A 32 -3.97 -13.01 -13.70
N GLY A 33 -2.94 -12.19 -13.48
CA GLY A 33 -2.66 -11.00 -14.29
C GLY A 33 -3.69 -9.88 -14.12
N SER A 34 -4.59 -9.96 -13.13
CA SER A 34 -5.51 -8.87 -12.80
C SER A 34 -4.77 -7.73 -12.11
N GLU A 35 -5.40 -6.56 -12.01
CA GLU A 35 -4.87 -5.52 -11.13
C GLU A 35 -5.05 -5.81 -9.65
N PRO A 36 -4.06 -5.43 -8.83
CA PRO A 36 -4.24 -5.38 -7.39
C PRO A 36 -5.05 -4.13 -7.00
N GLU A 37 -5.64 -4.19 -5.81
CA GLU A 37 -6.27 -3.08 -5.11
C GLU A 37 -5.29 -1.89 -4.94
N THR A 38 -4.00 -2.18 -4.68
CA THR A 38 -2.95 -1.17 -4.54
C THR A 38 -2.05 -1.12 -5.78
N ARG A 39 -2.48 -0.35 -6.80
CA ARG A 39 -1.72 -0.15 -8.04
C ARG A 39 -0.49 0.73 -7.82
N GLY A 40 0.68 0.27 -8.28
CA GLY A 40 1.93 1.04 -8.17
C GLY A 40 1.87 2.41 -8.83
N ALA A 41 1.22 2.53 -9.98
CA ALA A 41 1.04 3.80 -10.69
C ALA A 41 0.25 4.83 -9.88
N ASP A 42 -0.73 4.40 -9.08
CA ASP A 42 -1.47 5.30 -8.21
C ASP A 42 -0.68 5.63 -6.94
N ASN A 43 0.10 4.68 -6.41
CA ASN A 43 0.98 4.93 -5.27
C ASN A 43 2.05 5.99 -5.58
N ILE A 44 2.56 6.05 -6.81
CA ILE A 44 3.54 7.08 -7.24
C ILE A 44 2.96 8.49 -7.10
N LYS A 45 1.66 8.69 -7.33
CA LYS A 45 1.00 10.00 -7.15
C LYS A 45 1.08 10.49 -5.70
N SER A 46 1.24 9.60 -4.72
CA SER A 46 1.44 10.00 -3.32
C SER A 46 2.76 10.72 -3.10
N LEU A 47 3.76 10.53 -3.96
CA LEU A 47 5.02 11.28 -3.90
C LEU A 47 4.81 12.77 -4.14
N ALA A 48 3.85 13.16 -4.98
CA ALA A 48 3.50 14.57 -5.17
C ALA A 48 3.03 15.23 -3.86
N MET A 49 2.28 14.48 -3.03
CA MET A 49 1.91 14.94 -1.68
C MET A 49 3.12 15.06 -0.76
N VAL A 50 4.02 14.08 -0.78
CA VAL A 50 5.25 14.09 0.04
C VAL A 50 6.12 15.29 -0.30
N PHE A 51 6.37 15.55 -1.58
CA PHE A 51 7.19 16.70 -2.00
C PHE A 51 6.56 18.03 -1.64
N ALA A 52 5.24 18.19 -1.85
CA ALA A 52 4.54 19.40 -1.45
C ALA A 52 4.59 19.63 0.08
N ALA A 53 4.51 18.56 0.89
CA ALA A 53 4.63 18.66 2.34
C ALA A 53 6.04 19.07 2.79
N ILE A 54 7.08 18.52 2.16
CA ILE A 54 8.48 18.91 2.42
C ILE A 54 8.69 20.40 2.11
N GLU A 55 8.30 20.86 0.91
CA GLU A 55 8.44 22.27 0.53
C GLU A 55 7.64 23.20 1.46
N SER A 56 6.45 22.77 1.87
CA SER A 56 5.62 23.52 2.81
C SER A 56 6.31 23.69 4.16
N ALA A 57 6.94 22.62 4.68
CA ALA A 57 7.66 22.64 5.95
C ALA A 57 8.92 23.52 5.89
N GLU A 58 9.67 23.47 4.78
CA GLU A 58 10.90 24.26 4.60
C GLU A 58 10.62 25.76 4.43
N THR A 59 9.53 26.10 3.75
CA THR A 59 9.22 27.50 3.41
C THR A 59 8.22 28.17 4.35
N GLY A 60 7.52 27.39 5.19
CA GLY A 60 6.45 27.90 6.07
C GLY A 60 5.22 28.41 5.31
N ARG A 61 5.03 27.98 4.05
CA ARG A 61 3.94 28.44 3.17
C ARG A 61 3.07 27.28 2.72
N ARG A 62 1.84 27.61 2.30
CA ARG A 62 0.96 26.66 1.63
C ARG A 62 1.50 26.33 0.24
N VAL A 63 1.69 25.04 -0.05
CA VAL A 63 2.12 24.51 -1.34
C VAL A 63 1.00 23.64 -1.93
N ALA A 64 0.74 23.78 -3.22
CA ALA A 64 -0.25 22.97 -3.92
C ALA A 64 0.35 21.60 -4.30
N ILE A 65 -0.45 20.54 -4.21
CA ILE A 65 -0.04 19.20 -4.67
C ILE A 65 -0.11 19.18 -6.20
N ALA A 66 1.03 18.95 -6.85
CA ALA A 66 1.09 18.83 -8.30
C ALA A 66 0.19 17.69 -8.78
N GLN A 67 -0.58 17.95 -9.83
CA GLN A 67 -1.37 16.94 -10.52
C GLN A 67 -0.58 16.44 -11.72
N GLU A 68 -0.42 15.12 -11.86
CA GLU A 68 0.03 14.53 -13.12
C GLU A 68 -1.17 14.49 -14.09
N GLY A 69 -0.94 14.86 -15.35
CA GLY A 69 -1.94 14.85 -16.43
C GLY A 69 -2.06 13.50 -17.12
#